data_AF-A0A3N5JA15-F1
#
_entry.id   AF-A0A3N5JA15-F1
#
_cell.length_a   1.000
_cell.length_b   1.000
_cell.length_c   1.000
_cell.angle_alpha   90.00
_cell.angle_beta   90.00
_cell.angle_gamma   90.00
#
_symmetry.space_group_name_H-M   'P 1'
#
loop_
_entity.id
_entity.type
_entity.pdbx_description
1 polymer ?
#
loop_
_entity_poly.entity_id
_entity_poly.type
_entity_poly.pdbx_seq_one_letter_code
_entity_poly.pdbx_strand_id
1 'polypeptide(L)'
;MFQKPSNLLPALAGLVLSGLLLASPPPAGAQEAGQEAGQEAPQVGAGEADLEPALRSALRDSAVPLSLEVECTDERGPRSLTLYPSGVLIWNGRRQARIAAAERTALLQDLLEAGFAGFEERYGGRPVSEGTGAPVMVLCRIAVAAGGVAKSSFQDVNGERSEAFMALAAHLLDRVEALGDAGVTAESLADGLDRLAAGTLAPEALRLHLMRLPADEAEMGVILLVAGAAIGRRDYRPGVELGELRSEALSQETLQSLLAALAAARLPELPARLPAPDVYRLQVRVLQHEVSVEARPVGVPAPPAPGSDSERLVRLADALLELR
;
A
#
# COMPACT_ATOMS: atom_id res chain seq x y z
N MET A 1 48.78 -33.31 -8.27
CA MET A 1 47.79 -32.98 -9.31
C MET A 1 46.40 -33.19 -8.73
N PHE A 2 45.77 -32.13 -8.22
CA PHE A 2 44.40 -32.15 -7.73
C PHE A 2 43.51 -31.53 -8.80
N GLN A 3 42.65 -32.33 -9.44
CA GLN A 3 41.58 -31.84 -10.31
C GLN A 3 40.26 -31.93 -9.54
N LYS A 4 39.69 -30.77 -9.21
CA LYS A 4 38.24 -30.57 -9.04
C LYS A 4 37.64 -30.32 -10.42
N PRO A 5 36.45 -30.87 -10.72
CA PRO A 5 35.24 -30.05 -10.93
C PRO A 5 33.97 -30.78 -10.44
N SER A 6 32.75 -30.24 -10.33
CA SER A 6 32.16 -28.91 -10.39
C SER A 6 30.76 -29.08 -9.80
N ASN A 7 30.39 -28.30 -8.78
CA ASN A 7 29.00 -28.19 -8.34
C ASN A 7 28.29 -27.22 -9.31
N LEU A 8 27.31 -27.73 -10.05
CA LEU A 8 26.33 -26.91 -10.76
C LEU A 8 25.17 -26.62 -9.81
N LEU A 9 25.17 -25.40 -9.26
CA LEU A 9 23.98 -24.74 -8.71
C LEU A 9 23.08 -24.31 -9.88
N PRO A 10 21.75 -24.49 -9.81
CA PRO A 10 20.86 -23.74 -10.70
C PRO A 10 20.70 -22.31 -10.15
N ALA A 11 20.73 -21.37 -11.08
CA ALA A 11 20.50 -19.95 -10.85
C ALA A 11 19.07 -19.71 -10.33
N LEU A 12 18.96 -19.13 -9.13
CA LEU A 12 17.75 -18.48 -8.64
C LEU A 12 17.73 -17.05 -9.16
N ALA A 13 16.92 -16.82 -10.19
CA ALA A 13 16.55 -15.50 -10.68
C ALA A 13 15.05 -15.29 -10.41
N GLY A 14 14.68 -14.12 -9.90
CA GLY A 14 13.29 -13.64 -9.90
C GLY A 14 12.63 -13.47 -8.53
N LEU A 15 13.22 -12.69 -7.62
CA LEU A 15 12.50 -12.09 -6.50
C LEU A 15 11.72 -10.88 -7.05
N VAL A 16 10.39 -11.01 -7.20
CA VAL A 16 9.52 -9.85 -7.44
C VAL A 16 9.37 -9.13 -6.12
N LEU A 17 10.20 -8.12 -5.97
CA LEU A 17 10.35 -7.29 -4.79
C LEU A 17 9.43 -6.08 -4.97
N SER A 18 8.15 -6.26 -4.64
CA SER A 18 7.22 -5.13 -4.52
C SER A 18 7.50 -4.43 -3.19
N GLY A 19 8.51 -3.56 -3.21
CA GLY A 19 8.91 -2.78 -2.05
C GLY A 19 10.43 -2.58 -1.92
N LEU A 20 11.10 -2.12 -2.98
CA LEU A 20 12.41 -1.47 -2.84
C LEU A 20 12.37 -0.11 -3.53
N LEU A 21 12.41 0.93 -2.69
CA LEU A 21 13.06 2.19 -3.01
C LEU A 21 14.47 1.89 -3.55
N LEU A 22 14.69 2.05 -4.84
CA LEU A 22 16.04 2.11 -5.41
C LEU A 22 16.57 3.53 -5.26
N ALA A 23 17.45 3.69 -4.28
CA ALA A 23 18.33 4.83 -4.14
C ALA A 23 19.25 4.93 -5.38
N SER A 24 19.20 6.06 -6.08
CA SER A 24 20.37 6.58 -6.78
C SER A 24 21.31 7.20 -5.74
N PRO A 25 22.65 7.12 -5.88
CA PRO A 25 23.55 7.74 -4.92
C PRO A 25 23.37 9.27 -4.96
N PRO A 26 23.31 9.96 -3.80
CA PRO A 26 23.26 11.41 -3.76
C PRO A 26 24.63 12.00 -4.18
N PRO A 27 24.66 13.18 -4.81
CA PRO A 27 25.89 13.95 -4.94
C PRO A 27 26.41 14.31 -3.54
N ALA A 28 27.74 14.31 -3.39
CA ALA A 28 28.41 14.61 -2.14
C ALA A 28 28.02 16.00 -1.61
N GLY A 29 27.47 16.05 -0.39
CA GLY A 29 27.26 17.29 0.36
C GLY A 29 25.80 17.53 0.77
N ALA A 30 25.27 16.71 1.68
CA ALA A 30 24.16 17.03 2.59
C ALA A 30 23.93 15.81 3.50
N GLN A 31 24.77 15.64 4.52
CA GLN A 31 24.48 14.76 5.65
C GLN A 31 23.97 15.65 6.78
N GLU A 32 22.70 15.49 7.10
CA GLU A 32 22.06 15.54 8.44
C GLU A 32 20.59 15.95 8.29
N ALA A 33 19.71 15.26 9.03
CA ALA A 33 18.25 15.36 9.07
C ALA A 33 17.47 14.68 7.92
N GLY A 34 16.74 13.61 8.25
CA GLY A 34 15.74 13.01 7.38
C GLY A 34 15.68 11.49 7.39
N GLN A 35 15.67 10.87 8.57
CA GLN A 35 15.49 9.43 8.73
C GLN A 35 14.29 9.17 9.64
N GLU A 36 13.10 9.58 9.19
CA GLU A 36 11.80 9.25 9.78
C GLU A 36 10.70 9.77 8.82
N ALA A 37 10.33 8.97 7.82
CA ALA A 37 9.09 9.08 7.04
C ALA A 37 9.07 7.96 6.00
N GLY A 38 8.53 6.80 6.35
CA GLY A 38 8.46 5.70 5.40
C GLY A 38 8.01 4.35 5.94
N GLN A 39 7.15 4.31 6.96
CA GLN A 39 6.32 3.15 7.29
C GLN A 39 5.35 3.53 8.41
N GLU A 40 4.33 4.31 8.08
CA GLU A 40 3.09 4.25 8.86
C GLU A 40 2.19 3.24 8.17
N ALA A 41 2.31 1.98 8.59
CA ALA A 41 1.11 1.16 8.74
C ALA A 41 0.08 1.99 9.53
N PRO A 42 -1.23 1.88 9.28
CA PRO A 42 -2.21 2.53 10.14
C PRO A 42 -1.92 2.10 11.58
N GLN A 43 -1.39 3.03 12.39
CA GLN A 43 -1.30 2.87 13.83
C GLN A 43 -2.73 2.97 14.34
N VAL A 44 -3.47 1.88 14.24
CA VAL A 44 -4.72 1.71 14.97
C VAL A 44 -4.30 1.54 16.42
N GLY A 45 -4.62 2.54 17.25
CA GLY A 45 -4.38 2.48 18.69
C GLY A 45 -4.88 1.14 19.23
N ALA A 46 -3.95 0.38 19.80
CA ALA A 46 -4.22 -0.83 20.55
C ALA A 46 -5.01 -0.46 21.82
N GLY A 47 -6.31 -0.29 21.66
CA GLY A 47 -7.23 -0.65 22.72
C GLY A 47 -7.22 -2.17 22.79
N GLU A 48 -7.00 -2.71 23.98
CA GLU A 48 -7.02 -4.13 24.35
C GLU A 48 -8.45 -4.73 24.20
N ALA A 49 -9.09 -4.46 23.06
CA ALA A 49 -10.37 -5.02 22.69
C ALA A 49 -10.11 -6.39 22.06
N ASP A 50 -10.72 -7.41 22.65
CA ASP A 50 -10.59 -8.78 22.18
C ASP A 50 -11.18 -8.90 20.76
N LEU A 51 -10.34 -9.30 19.80
CA LEU A 51 -10.71 -9.48 18.40
C LEU A 51 -11.72 -10.63 18.23
N GLU A 52 -11.68 -11.65 19.07
CA GLU A 52 -12.52 -12.84 18.92
C GLU A 52 -14.03 -12.52 19.04
N PRO A 53 -14.51 -11.77 20.06
CA PRO A 53 -15.87 -11.24 20.09
C PRO A 53 -16.28 -10.40 18.87
N ALA A 54 -15.35 -9.60 18.32
CA ALA A 54 -15.60 -8.79 17.15
C ALA A 54 -15.80 -9.66 15.90
N LEU A 55 -14.96 -10.68 15.70
CA LEU A 55 -15.11 -11.66 14.63
C LEU A 55 -16.42 -12.45 14.74
N ARG A 56 -16.78 -12.89 15.95
CA ARG A 56 -18.07 -13.57 16.19
C ARG A 56 -19.26 -12.65 15.89
N SER A 57 -19.14 -11.36 16.18
CA SER A 57 -20.19 -10.39 15.85
C SER A 57 -20.29 -10.18 14.35
N ALA A 58 -19.15 -10.07 13.65
CA ALA A 58 -19.11 -10.02 12.18
C ALA A 58 -19.66 -11.27 11.51
N LEU A 59 -19.54 -12.44 12.15
CA LEU A 59 -20.12 -13.69 11.65
C LEU A 59 -21.66 -13.69 11.75
N ARG A 60 -22.22 -13.12 12.82
CA ARG A 60 -23.67 -13.06 13.03
C ARG A 60 -24.35 -11.93 12.27
N ASP A 61 -23.64 -10.84 12.05
CA ASP A 61 -24.15 -9.63 11.41
C ASP A 61 -23.21 -9.18 10.29
N SER A 62 -23.72 -9.26 9.05
CA SER A 62 -22.99 -8.84 7.86
C SER A 62 -22.77 -7.32 7.79
N ALA A 63 -23.52 -6.52 8.55
CA ALA A 63 -23.34 -5.07 8.61
C ALA A 63 -22.07 -4.67 9.39
N VAL A 64 -21.53 -5.56 10.23
CA VAL A 64 -20.26 -5.32 10.91
C VAL A 64 -19.13 -5.38 9.86
N PRO A 65 -18.33 -4.30 9.73
CA PRO A 65 -17.28 -4.23 8.74
C PRO A 65 -16.18 -5.24 9.04
N LEU A 66 -15.64 -5.85 7.99
CA LEU A 66 -14.51 -6.77 8.02
C LEU A 66 -13.46 -6.33 7.00
N SER A 67 -12.22 -6.15 7.42
CA SER A 67 -11.06 -6.08 6.54
C SER A 67 -10.09 -7.20 6.87
N LEU A 68 -9.49 -7.77 5.83
CA LEU A 68 -8.50 -8.84 5.94
C LEU A 68 -7.38 -8.58 4.94
N GLU A 69 -6.15 -8.56 5.40
CA GLU A 69 -4.94 -8.47 4.58
C GLU A 69 -4.09 -9.69 4.88
N VAL A 70 -3.74 -10.45 3.84
CA VAL A 70 -2.79 -11.55 3.94
C VAL A 70 -1.73 -11.34 2.87
N GLU A 71 -0.46 -11.34 3.28
CA GLU A 71 0.68 -11.20 2.36
C GLU A 71 1.74 -12.21 2.77
N CYS A 72 1.99 -13.23 1.94
CA CYS A 72 2.91 -14.31 2.29
C CYS A 72 3.73 -14.75 1.09
N THR A 73 4.97 -15.15 1.34
CA THR A 73 5.78 -15.88 0.36
C THR A 73 5.86 -17.34 0.77
N ASP A 74 5.34 -18.22 -0.08
CA ASP A 74 5.37 -19.67 0.12
C ASP A 74 5.99 -20.39 -1.10
N GLU A 75 5.85 -21.71 -1.17
CA GLU A 75 6.39 -22.55 -2.25
C GLU A 75 5.87 -22.17 -3.64
N ARG A 76 4.68 -21.53 -3.71
CA ARG A 76 4.05 -21.05 -4.95
C ARG A 76 4.47 -19.62 -5.29
N GLY A 77 5.31 -19.00 -4.47
CA GLY A 77 5.80 -17.63 -4.62
C GLY A 77 5.06 -16.63 -3.74
N PRO A 78 5.25 -15.31 -3.98
CA PRO A 78 4.54 -14.28 -3.25
C PRO A 78 3.06 -14.27 -3.65
N ARG A 79 2.19 -14.37 -2.64
CA ARG A 79 0.74 -14.31 -2.78
C ARG A 79 0.17 -13.31 -1.78
N SER A 80 -0.83 -12.55 -2.21
CA SER A 80 -1.52 -11.63 -1.33
C SER A 80 -3.01 -11.51 -1.61
N LEU A 81 -3.77 -11.20 -0.56
CA LEU A 81 -5.15 -10.81 -0.64
C LEU A 81 -5.38 -9.57 0.23
N THR A 82 -6.19 -8.64 -0.26
CA THR A 82 -6.73 -7.53 0.54
C THR A 82 -8.24 -7.50 0.36
N LEU A 83 -8.97 -7.76 1.43
CA LEU A 83 -10.42 -7.67 1.51
C LEU A 83 -10.80 -6.38 2.23
N TYR A 84 -11.60 -5.54 1.57
CA TYR A 84 -12.14 -4.32 2.13
C TYR A 84 -13.54 -4.54 2.73
N PRO A 85 -13.98 -3.69 3.67
CA PRO A 85 -15.32 -3.77 4.28
C PRO A 85 -16.49 -3.76 3.29
N SER A 86 -16.30 -3.16 2.12
CA SER A 86 -17.27 -3.14 1.02
C SER A 86 -17.50 -4.51 0.35
N GLY A 87 -16.67 -5.51 0.66
CA GLY A 87 -16.64 -6.82 0.03
C GLY A 87 -15.77 -6.88 -1.23
N VAL A 88 -15.05 -5.79 -1.55
CA VAL A 88 -14.06 -5.78 -2.64
C VAL A 88 -12.82 -6.56 -2.20
N LEU A 89 -12.40 -7.50 -3.02
CA LEU A 89 -11.18 -8.29 -2.85
C LEU A 89 -10.17 -7.89 -3.92
N ILE A 90 -8.94 -7.57 -3.50
CA ILE A 90 -7.80 -7.37 -4.38
C ILE A 90 -6.86 -8.56 -4.22
N TRP A 91 -6.71 -9.34 -5.29
CA TRP A 91 -5.85 -10.53 -5.35
C TRP A 91 -4.51 -10.19 -5.99
N ASN A 92 -3.42 -10.48 -5.27
CA ASN A 92 -2.03 -10.22 -5.63
C ASN A 92 -1.71 -8.75 -5.97
N GLY A 93 -2.59 -7.82 -5.62
CA GLY A 93 -2.54 -6.44 -6.12
C GLY A 93 -2.88 -6.31 -7.61
N ARG A 94 -3.29 -7.38 -8.31
CA ARG A 94 -3.40 -7.44 -9.77
C ARG A 94 -4.84 -7.53 -10.27
N ARG A 95 -5.71 -8.17 -9.49
CA ARG A 95 -7.08 -8.49 -9.89
C ARG A 95 -8.06 -8.03 -8.81
N GLN A 96 -9.21 -7.53 -9.24
CA GLN A 96 -10.34 -7.22 -8.37
C GLN A 96 -11.43 -8.26 -8.52
N ALA A 97 -11.93 -8.77 -7.39
CA ALA A 97 -13.16 -9.55 -7.34
C ALA A 97 -14.08 -8.98 -6.25
N ARG A 98 -15.31 -9.51 -6.18
CA ARG A 98 -16.23 -9.23 -5.09
C ARG A 98 -16.55 -10.54 -4.39
N ILE A 99 -16.39 -10.59 -3.08
CA ILE A 99 -16.71 -11.79 -2.31
C ILE A 99 -18.23 -11.87 -2.10
N ALA A 100 -18.78 -13.09 -2.13
CA ALA A 100 -20.15 -13.30 -1.71
C ALA A 100 -20.24 -13.47 -0.19
N ALA A 101 -21.46 -13.43 0.34
CA ALA A 101 -21.69 -13.55 1.77
C ALA A 101 -21.22 -14.91 2.33
N ALA A 102 -21.30 -15.97 1.53
CA ALA A 102 -20.83 -17.31 1.90
C ALA A 102 -19.32 -17.34 2.10
N GLU A 103 -18.54 -16.77 1.16
CA GLU A 103 -17.09 -16.66 1.25
C GLU A 103 -16.66 -15.78 2.42
N ARG A 104 -17.35 -14.65 2.67
CA ARG A 104 -17.12 -13.81 3.86
C ARG A 104 -17.30 -14.61 5.14
N THR A 105 -18.39 -15.38 5.22
CA THR A 105 -18.71 -16.23 6.37
C THR A 105 -17.63 -17.28 6.59
N ALA A 106 -17.19 -17.93 5.51
CA ALA A 106 -16.15 -18.96 5.56
C ALA A 106 -14.80 -18.40 6.04
N LEU A 107 -14.38 -17.22 5.55
CA LEU A 107 -13.15 -16.56 6.01
C LEU A 107 -13.20 -16.24 7.52
N LEU A 108 -14.34 -15.75 8.01
CA LEU A 108 -14.54 -15.49 9.44
C LEU A 108 -14.49 -16.78 10.28
N GLN A 109 -15.08 -17.86 9.76
CA GLN A 109 -15.02 -19.17 10.41
C GLN A 109 -13.57 -19.68 10.48
N ASP A 110 -12.80 -19.61 9.39
CA ASP A 110 -11.40 -20.04 9.39
C ASP A 110 -10.56 -19.27 10.42
N LEU A 111 -10.76 -17.95 10.52
CA LEU A 111 -10.06 -17.11 11.51
C LEU A 111 -10.41 -17.50 12.95
N LEU A 112 -11.68 -17.80 13.21
CA LEU A 112 -12.17 -18.21 14.53
C LEU A 112 -11.71 -19.63 14.88
N GLU A 113 -11.79 -20.56 13.95
CA GLU A 113 -11.39 -21.97 14.13
C GLU A 113 -9.89 -22.11 14.37
N ALA A 114 -9.07 -21.31 13.67
CA ALA A 114 -7.64 -21.25 13.89
C ALA A 114 -7.24 -20.50 15.17
N GLY A 115 -8.18 -19.83 15.84
CA GLY A 115 -7.91 -19.06 17.06
C GLY A 115 -7.02 -17.84 16.82
N PHE A 116 -7.15 -17.17 15.66
CA PHE A 116 -6.24 -16.10 15.24
C PHE A 116 -6.08 -14.97 16.28
N ALA A 117 -7.13 -14.67 17.06
CA ALA A 117 -7.05 -13.67 18.13
C ALA A 117 -5.96 -13.97 19.17
N GLY A 118 -5.68 -15.25 19.43
CA GLY A 118 -4.67 -15.73 20.37
C GLY A 118 -3.27 -15.89 19.77
N PHE A 119 -3.06 -15.59 18.50
CA PHE A 119 -1.73 -15.63 17.91
C PHE A 119 -0.84 -14.50 18.45
N GLU A 120 0.47 -14.77 18.52
CA GLU A 120 1.46 -13.76 18.85
C GLU A 120 1.47 -12.67 17.76
N GLU A 121 1.85 -11.45 18.13
CA GLU A 121 2.03 -10.38 17.16
C GLU A 121 3.19 -10.68 16.20
N ARG A 122 4.23 -11.35 16.70
CA ARG A 122 5.45 -11.66 15.93
C ARG A 122 5.92 -13.08 16.18
N TYR A 123 6.18 -13.79 15.09
CA TYR A 123 6.86 -15.09 15.06
C TYR A 123 8.21 -14.97 14.37
N GLY A 124 9.21 -15.67 14.90
CA GLY A 124 10.59 -15.52 14.45
C GLY A 124 11.20 -14.16 14.81
N GLY A 125 12.44 -13.97 14.36
CA GLY A 125 13.28 -12.82 14.69
C GLY A 125 14.12 -13.05 15.94
N ARG A 126 15.38 -12.62 15.92
CA ARG A 126 16.06 -12.24 17.17
C ARG A 126 15.58 -10.83 17.50
N PRO A 127 15.43 -10.45 18.78
CA PRO A 127 15.32 -9.04 19.12
C PRO A 127 16.47 -8.31 18.42
N VAL A 128 16.14 -7.33 17.58
CA VAL A 128 17.13 -6.55 16.85
C VAL A 128 18.05 -5.98 17.92
N SER A 129 19.30 -6.45 17.98
CA SER A 129 20.27 -5.83 18.88
C SER A 129 20.36 -4.37 18.48
N GLU A 130 20.07 -3.47 19.43
CA GLU A 130 20.13 -2.03 19.24
C GLU A 130 21.42 -1.68 18.47
N GLY A 131 21.28 -1.11 17.27
CA GLY A 131 22.40 -0.61 16.48
C GLY A 131 22.79 -1.36 15.21
N THR A 132 22.14 -2.47 14.84
CA THR A 132 22.47 -3.14 13.55
C THR A 132 21.65 -2.67 12.34
N GLY A 133 20.55 -1.94 12.54
CA GLY A 133 19.80 -1.28 11.45
C GLY A 133 19.30 -2.21 10.33
N ALA A 134 19.40 -3.53 10.50
CA ALA A 134 19.06 -4.49 9.47
C ALA A 134 17.52 -4.54 9.32
N PRO A 135 16.97 -4.35 8.11
CA PRO A 135 15.54 -4.36 7.90
C PRO A 135 14.95 -5.72 8.29
N VAL A 136 13.84 -5.70 9.03
CA VAL A 136 13.05 -6.89 9.33
C VAL A 136 12.43 -7.37 8.02
N MET A 137 12.92 -8.51 7.52
CA MET A 137 12.35 -9.15 6.34
C MET A 137 11.14 -9.98 6.78
N VAL A 138 9.93 -9.53 6.45
CA VAL A 138 8.68 -10.24 6.75
C VAL A 138 8.43 -11.30 5.68
N LEU A 139 8.24 -12.56 6.10
CA LEU A 139 7.89 -13.67 5.23
C LEU A 139 6.40 -13.74 4.96
N CYS A 140 5.60 -13.49 5.99
CA CYS A 140 4.15 -13.64 5.96
C CYS A 140 3.48 -12.74 6.99
N ARG A 141 2.36 -12.13 6.64
CA ARG A 141 1.57 -11.25 7.50
C ARG A 141 0.09 -11.56 7.33
N ILE A 142 -0.63 -11.60 8.44
CA ILE A 142 -2.10 -11.59 8.48
C ILE A 142 -2.51 -10.38 9.33
N ALA A 143 -3.28 -9.46 8.76
CA ALA A 143 -3.90 -8.36 9.48
C ALA A 143 -5.41 -8.44 9.32
N VAL A 144 -6.13 -8.34 10.43
CA VAL A 144 -7.59 -8.46 10.49
C VAL A 144 -8.13 -7.27 11.25
N ALA A 145 -9.19 -6.65 10.72
CA ALA A 145 -10.00 -5.73 11.49
C ALA A 145 -11.49 -6.06 11.35
N ALA A 146 -12.20 -6.09 12.48
CA ALA A 146 -13.62 -6.34 12.54
C ALA A 146 -14.26 -5.42 13.58
N GLY A 147 -15.35 -4.74 13.21
CA GLY A 147 -16.11 -3.91 14.15
C GLY A 147 -15.29 -2.85 14.90
N GLY A 148 -14.25 -2.29 14.26
CA GLY A 148 -13.36 -1.29 14.86
C GLY A 148 -12.21 -1.84 15.69
N VAL A 149 -12.12 -3.17 15.87
CA VAL A 149 -10.99 -3.85 16.52
C VAL A 149 -10.05 -4.39 15.45
N ALA A 150 -8.74 -4.24 15.63
CA ALA A 150 -7.74 -4.72 14.68
C ALA A 150 -6.61 -5.49 15.37
N LYS A 151 -6.07 -6.49 14.69
CA LYS A 151 -4.86 -7.23 15.08
C LYS A 151 -4.03 -7.53 13.84
N SER A 152 -2.71 -7.50 13.98
CA SER A 152 -1.78 -7.99 12.97
C SER A 152 -0.82 -8.99 13.61
N SER A 153 -0.57 -10.09 12.91
CA SER A 153 0.47 -11.06 13.24
C SER A 153 1.40 -11.22 12.04
N PHE A 154 2.71 -11.32 12.28
CA PHE A 154 3.71 -11.45 11.23
C PHE A 154 4.76 -12.51 11.56
N GLN A 155 5.27 -13.16 10.52
CA GLN A 155 6.36 -14.12 10.57
C GLN A 155 7.57 -13.51 9.89
N ASP A 156 8.68 -13.43 10.60
CA ASP A 156 9.96 -13.03 10.02
C ASP A 156 10.55 -14.15 9.15
N VAL A 157 11.28 -13.75 8.09
CA VAL A 157 12.07 -14.67 7.25
C VAL A 157 13.14 -15.40 8.07
N ASN A 158 13.67 -14.73 9.11
CA ASN A 158 14.71 -15.25 9.97
C ASN A 158 14.09 -15.70 11.30
N GLY A 159 14.19 -16.97 11.67
CA GLY A 159 13.77 -17.47 12.98
C GLY A 159 12.93 -18.73 12.92
N GLU A 160 12.43 -19.14 14.08
CA GLU A 160 11.50 -20.27 14.18
C GLU A 160 10.19 -19.92 13.45
N ARG A 161 9.72 -20.87 12.65
CA ARG A 161 8.49 -20.72 11.88
C ARG A 161 7.33 -21.29 12.67
N SER A 162 6.27 -20.50 12.81
CA SER A 162 5.01 -21.00 13.35
C SER A 162 4.24 -21.76 12.26
N GLU A 163 4.22 -23.08 12.36
CA GLU A 163 3.50 -23.93 11.40
C GLU A 163 2.01 -23.61 11.36
N ALA A 164 1.38 -23.37 12.53
CA ALA A 164 -0.02 -23.01 12.63
C ALA A 164 -0.35 -21.67 11.95
N PHE A 165 0.51 -20.66 12.13
CA PHE A 165 0.35 -19.36 11.48
C PHE A 165 0.48 -19.46 9.96
N MET A 166 1.50 -20.17 9.49
CA MET A 166 1.73 -20.35 8.05
C MET A 166 0.62 -21.18 7.40
N ALA A 167 0.10 -22.21 8.09
CA ALA A 167 -1.02 -23.01 7.62
C ALA A 167 -2.30 -22.19 7.48
N LEU A 168 -2.62 -21.34 8.47
CA LEU A 168 -3.76 -20.43 8.38
C LEU A 168 -3.60 -19.47 7.19
N ALA A 169 -2.44 -18.84 7.04
CA ALA A 169 -2.20 -17.91 5.95
C ALA A 169 -2.38 -18.57 4.58
N ALA A 170 -1.81 -19.76 4.38
CA ALA A 170 -1.96 -20.53 3.14
C ALA A 170 -3.42 -20.89 2.88
N HIS A 171 -4.14 -21.35 3.91
CA HIS A 171 -5.57 -21.70 3.81
C HIS A 171 -6.45 -20.50 3.41
N LEU A 172 -6.22 -19.33 4.01
CA LEU A 172 -6.94 -18.10 3.65
C LEU A 172 -6.69 -17.68 2.19
N LEU A 173 -5.45 -17.80 1.72
CA LEU A 173 -5.07 -17.50 0.34
C LEU A 173 -5.68 -18.51 -0.64
N ASP A 174 -5.58 -19.80 -0.36
CA ASP A 174 -6.11 -20.88 -1.20
C ASP A 174 -7.64 -20.79 -1.34
N ARG A 175 -8.34 -20.37 -0.27
CA ARG A 175 -9.80 -20.21 -0.29
C ARG A 175 -10.27 -19.21 -1.35
N VAL A 176 -9.55 -18.10 -1.52
CA VAL A 176 -9.97 -17.01 -2.41
C VAL A 176 -9.29 -17.04 -3.77
N GLU A 177 -8.32 -17.94 -3.98
CA GLU A 177 -7.51 -17.98 -5.19
C GLU A 177 -8.34 -18.10 -6.47
N ALA A 178 -9.25 -19.08 -6.54
CA ALA A 178 -10.08 -19.28 -7.72
C ALA A 178 -10.96 -18.05 -8.05
N LEU A 179 -11.47 -17.38 -7.01
CA LEU A 179 -12.24 -16.14 -7.16
C LEU A 179 -11.35 -14.98 -7.63
N GLY A 180 -10.17 -14.85 -7.03
CA GLY A 180 -9.17 -13.85 -7.39
C GLY A 180 -8.69 -13.99 -8.82
N ASP A 181 -8.43 -15.21 -9.28
CA ASP A 181 -7.97 -15.52 -10.64
C ASP A 181 -9.01 -15.21 -11.71
N ALA A 182 -10.30 -15.40 -11.39
CA ALA A 182 -11.42 -14.98 -12.23
C ALA A 182 -11.71 -13.46 -12.16
N GLY A 183 -11.01 -12.73 -11.30
CA GLY A 183 -11.22 -11.30 -11.06
C GLY A 183 -10.86 -10.42 -12.27
N VAL A 184 -11.44 -9.22 -12.27
CA VAL A 184 -11.23 -8.14 -13.24
C VAL A 184 -9.80 -7.60 -13.13
N THR A 185 -9.15 -7.37 -14.27
CA THR A 185 -7.82 -6.77 -14.35
C THR A 185 -7.84 -5.45 -15.10
N ALA A 186 -6.73 -4.71 -15.00
CA ALA A 186 -6.42 -3.63 -15.91
C ALA A 186 -5.20 -4.01 -16.76
N GLU A 187 -5.16 -3.59 -18.02
CA GLU A 187 -4.04 -3.83 -18.94
C GLU A 187 -2.95 -2.77 -18.81
N SER A 188 -3.32 -1.57 -18.35
CA SER A 188 -2.41 -0.44 -18.10
C SER A 188 -2.99 0.48 -17.02
N LEU A 189 -2.21 1.48 -16.59
CA LEU A 189 -2.73 2.52 -15.68
C LEU A 189 -3.90 3.28 -16.30
N ALA A 190 -3.83 3.63 -17.60
CA ALA A 190 -4.90 4.34 -18.30
C ALA A 190 -6.19 3.51 -18.36
N ASP A 191 -6.10 2.25 -18.79
CA ASP A 191 -7.23 1.31 -18.78
C ASP A 191 -7.80 1.12 -17.36
N GLY A 192 -6.95 1.10 -16.33
CA GLY A 192 -7.37 1.06 -14.94
C GLY A 192 -8.19 2.28 -14.52
N LEU A 193 -7.75 3.49 -14.88
CA LEU A 193 -8.48 4.74 -14.62
C LEU A 193 -9.82 4.79 -15.37
N ASP A 194 -9.85 4.34 -16.63
CA ASP A 194 -11.07 4.27 -17.43
C ASP A 194 -12.07 3.27 -16.81
N ARG A 195 -11.60 2.11 -16.35
CA ARG A 195 -12.43 1.11 -15.65
C ARG A 195 -12.95 1.60 -14.30
N LEU A 196 -12.18 2.41 -13.58
CA LEU A 196 -12.65 3.09 -12.36
C LEU A 196 -13.75 4.10 -12.69
N ALA A 197 -13.55 4.92 -13.74
CA ALA A 197 -14.55 5.90 -14.17
C ALA A 197 -15.85 5.22 -14.63
N ALA A 198 -15.75 4.08 -15.30
CA ALA A 198 -16.87 3.26 -15.73
C ALA A 198 -17.51 2.42 -14.60
N GLY A 199 -16.94 2.39 -13.39
CA GLY A 199 -17.41 1.60 -12.26
C GLY A 199 -17.20 0.08 -12.41
N THR A 200 -16.37 -0.35 -13.35
CA THR A 200 -15.98 -1.77 -13.51
C THR A 200 -14.94 -2.17 -12.45
N LEU A 201 -14.02 -1.27 -12.14
CA LEU A 201 -13.18 -1.34 -10.95
C LEU A 201 -13.79 -0.48 -9.84
N ALA A 202 -13.63 -0.93 -8.60
CA ALA A 202 -14.11 -0.25 -7.42
C ALA A 202 -13.04 0.74 -6.92
N PRO A 203 -13.42 1.80 -6.17
CA PRO A 203 -12.48 2.83 -5.73
C PRO A 203 -11.30 2.29 -4.91
N GLU A 204 -11.47 1.14 -4.26
CA GLU A 204 -10.43 0.46 -3.48
C GLU A 204 -9.27 -0.09 -4.32
N ALA A 205 -9.45 -0.20 -5.64
CA ALA A 205 -8.37 -0.55 -6.57
C ALA A 205 -7.41 0.62 -6.85
N LEU A 206 -7.79 1.85 -6.48
CA LEU A 206 -6.97 3.05 -6.63
C LEU A 206 -6.19 3.33 -5.34
N ARG A 207 -4.90 3.63 -5.52
CA ARG A 207 -4.06 4.26 -4.50
C ARG A 207 -3.40 5.51 -5.08
N LEU A 208 -3.43 6.60 -4.32
CA LEU A 208 -2.77 7.85 -4.67
C LEU A 208 -2.01 8.37 -3.45
N HIS A 209 -0.79 8.81 -3.68
CA HIS A 209 0.02 9.53 -2.72
C HIS A 209 0.57 10.77 -3.41
N LEU A 210 0.19 11.95 -2.93
CA LEU A 210 0.74 13.22 -3.35
C LEU A 210 1.36 13.91 -2.14
N MET A 211 2.61 14.31 -2.26
CA MET A 211 3.28 15.21 -1.32
C MET A 211 3.65 16.48 -2.06
N ARG A 212 3.31 17.63 -1.49
CA ARG A 212 3.80 18.94 -1.89
C ARG A 212 4.55 19.55 -0.71
N LEU A 213 5.82 19.89 -0.92
CA LEU A 213 6.65 20.64 0.03
C LEU A 213 7.03 21.97 -0.63
N PRO A 214 6.59 23.11 -0.09
CA PRO A 214 7.00 24.42 -0.56
C PRO A 214 8.53 24.57 -0.58
N ALA A 215 9.05 25.37 -1.51
CA ALA A 215 10.49 25.69 -1.53
C ALA A 215 10.92 26.54 -0.32
N ASP A 216 10.01 27.30 0.28
CA ASP A 216 10.23 27.98 1.55
C ASP A 216 10.04 26.99 2.71
N GLU A 217 11.12 26.65 3.41
CA GLU A 217 11.12 25.72 4.54
C GLU A 217 10.28 26.20 5.73
N ALA A 218 9.94 27.50 5.80
CA ALA A 218 9.05 28.04 6.81
C ALA A 218 7.58 27.66 6.55
N GLU A 219 7.19 27.41 5.31
CA GLU A 219 5.83 27.05 4.95
C GLU A 219 5.53 25.57 5.28
N MET A 220 4.25 25.26 5.48
CA MET A 220 3.82 23.88 5.68
C MET A 220 3.56 23.21 4.34
N GLY A 221 4.09 22.00 4.17
CA GLY A 221 3.69 21.11 3.10
C GLY A 221 2.43 20.33 3.44
N VAL A 222 1.95 19.60 2.45
CA VAL A 222 0.74 18.78 2.55
C VAL A 222 1.01 17.41 1.94
N ILE A 223 0.53 16.37 2.62
CA ILE A 223 0.44 15.02 2.08
C ILE A 223 -1.03 14.67 1.91
N LEU A 224 -1.39 14.30 0.69
CA LEU A 224 -2.70 13.78 0.29
C LEU A 224 -2.58 12.29 -0.02
N LEU A 225 -3.48 11.51 0.55
CA LEU A 225 -3.56 10.07 0.42
C LEU A 225 -4.95 9.69 -0.08
N VAL A 226 -5.02 8.79 -1.07
CA VAL A 226 -6.27 8.08 -1.40
C VAL A 226 -5.98 6.60 -1.33
N ALA A 227 -6.71 5.89 -0.49
CA ALA A 227 -6.60 4.45 -0.35
C ALA A 227 -7.89 3.88 0.27
N GLY A 228 -8.29 2.68 -0.15
CA GLY A 228 -9.41 1.98 0.47
C GLY A 228 -10.73 2.75 0.44
N ALA A 229 -11.01 3.46 -0.66
CA ALA A 229 -12.16 4.34 -0.81
C ALA A 229 -12.26 5.49 0.22
N ALA A 230 -11.11 5.92 0.74
CA ALA A 230 -11.00 7.10 1.60
C ALA A 230 -9.99 8.10 1.03
N ILE A 231 -10.20 9.38 1.34
CA ILE A 231 -9.26 10.48 1.06
C ILE A 231 -8.78 11.05 2.40
N GLY A 232 -7.46 11.16 2.53
CA GLY A 232 -6.79 11.58 3.74
C GLY A 232 -5.83 12.72 3.48
N ARG A 233 -5.77 13.67 4.41
CA ARG A 233 -4.87 14.82 4.37
C ARG A 233 -4.12 14.96 5.67
N ARG A 234 -2.84 15.31 5.58
CA ARG A 234 -2.05 15.74 6.73
C ARG A 234 -1.12 16.89 6.34
N ASP A 235 -0.89 17.76 7.29
CA ASP A 235 0.09 18.82 7.17
C ASP A 235 1.47 18.23 7.49
N TYR A 236 2.51 18.68 6.79
CA TYR A 236 3.85 18.10 6.90
C TYR A 236 4.94 19.15 6.78
N ARG A 237 5.86 19.17 7.76
CA ARG A 237 7.10 19.92 7.72
C ARG A 237 8.28 18.99 8.06
N PRO A 238 9.21 18.74 7.12
CA PRO A 238 10.30 17.80 7.33
C PRO A 238 11.09 18.09 8.62
N GLY A 239 11.29 17.06 9.46
CA GLY A 239 12.06 17.15 10.70
C GLY A 239 11.44 17.97 11.84
N VAL A 240 10.25 18.54 11.63
CA VAL A 240 9.59 19.43 12.61
C VAL A 240 8.21 18.92 12.97
N GLU A 241 7.36 18.66 11.98
CA GLU A 241 5.94 18.43 12.20
C GLU A 241 5.39 17.40 11.23
N LEU A 242 4.65 16.43 11.78
CA LEU A 242 3.79 15.53 11.04
C LEU A 242 2.40 15.64 11.67
N GLY A 243 1.52 16.38 11.00
CA GLY A 243 0.15 16.59 11.46
C GLY A 243 -0.67 15.30 11.46
N GLU A 244 -1.77 15.32 12.21
CA GLU A 244 -2.72 14.21 12.24
C GLU A 244 -3.33 13.95 10.85
N LEU A 245 -3.51 12.68 10.52
CA LEU A 245 -4.20 12.28 9.29
C LEU A 245 -5.71 12.50 9.45
N ARG A 246 -6.23 13.54 8.79
CA ARG A 246 -7.66 13.80 8.66
C ARG A 246 -8.18 13.03 7.46
N SER A 247 -9.00 12.00 7.69
CA SER A 247 -9.50 11.10 6.65
C SER A 247 -11.02 11.08 6.60
N GLU A 248 -11.57 11.02 5.40
CA GLU A 248 -13.01 10.91 5.15
C GLU A 248 -13.30 9.91 4.03
N ALA A 249 -14.55 9.44 3.96
CA ALA A 249 -14.99 8.54 2.91
C ALA A 249 -14.95 9.27 1.55
N LEU A 250 -14.41 8.63 0.54
CA LEU A 250 -14.32 9.19 -0.80
C LEU A 250 -15.71 9.20 -1.44
N SER A 251 -16.29 10.39 -1.60
CA SER A 251 -17.59 10.54 -2.26
C SER A 251 -17.49 10.19 -3.76
N GLN A 252 -18.62 9.85 -4.37
CA GLN A 252 -18.67 9.58 -5.81
C GLN A 252 -18.28 10.81 -6.65
N GLU A 253 -18.68 12.01 -6.22
CA GLU A 253 -18.35 13.28 -6.89
C GLU A 253 -16.83 13.58 -6.80
N THR A 254 -16.25 13.40 -5.62
CA THR A 254 -14.82 13.57 -5.37
C THR A 254 -14.01 12.57 -6.20
N LEU A 255 -14.46 11.31 -6.25
CA LEU A 255 -13.83 10.27 -7.08
C LEU A 255 -13.86 10.65 -8.57
N GLN A 256 -15.00 11.07 -9.11
CA GLN A 256 -15.09 11.46 -10.52
C GLN A 256 -14.20 12.67 -10.84
N SER A 257 -14.16 13.65 -9.95
CA SER A 257 -13.28 14.83 -10.08
C SER A 257 -11.81 14.43 -10.06
N LEU A 258 -11.43 13.52 -9.15
CA LEU A 258 -10.09 12.96 -9.07
C LEU A 258 -9.72 12.22 -10.36
N LEU A 259 -10.58 11.32 -10.84
CA LEU A 259 -10.32 10.53 -12.05
C LEU A 259 -10.21 11.43 -13.29
N ALA A 260 -11.04 12.46 -13.40
CA ALA A 260 -10.96 13.44 -14.48
C ALA A 260 -9.62 14.20 -14.44
N ALA A 261 -9.15 14.62 -13.25
CA ALA A 261 -7.86 15.27 -13.09
C ALA A 261 -6.69 14.36 -13.51
N LEU A 262 -6.70 13.09 -13.06
CA LEU A 262 -5.67 12.11 -13.42
C LEU A 262 -5.64 11.81 -14.92
N ALA A 263 -6.82 11.66 -15.55
CA ALA A 263 -6.93 11.43 -16.99
C ALA A 263 -6.41 12.63 -17.80
N ALA A 264 -6.74 13.86 -17.39
CA ALA A 264 -6.27 15.08 -18.05
C ALA A 264 -4.74 15.25 -17.98
N ALA A 265 -4.10 14.77 -16.91
CA ALA A 265 -2.66 14.90 -16.71
C ALA A 265 -1.81 13.98 -17.60
N ARG A 266 -2.41 12.91 -18.16
CA ARG A 266 -1.72 11.90 -18.98
C ARG A 266 -0.45 11.37 -18.30
N LEU A 267 -0.61 10.89 -17.07
CA LEU A 267 0.49 10.47 -16.19
C LEU A 267 1.55 9.57 -16.86
N PRO A 268 1.21 8.58 -17.71
CA PRO A 268 2.21 7.73 -18.36
C PRO A 268 3.15 8.48 -19.32
N GLU A 269 2.76 9.68 -19.78
CA GLU A 269 3.57 10.52 -20.67
C GLU A 269 4.53 11.45 -19.89
N LEU A 270 4.38 11.56 -18.56
CA LEU A 270 5.22 12.43 -17.75
C LEU A 270 6.60 11.79 -17.51
N PRO A 271 7.69 12.56 -17.66
CA PRO A 271 9.00 12.15 -17.18
C PRO A 271 8.99 11.89 -15.67
N ALA A 272 9.71 10.86 -15.23
CA ALA A 272 9.81 10.53 -13.80
C ALA A 272 10.42 11.64 -12.93
N ARG A 273 11.19 12.55 -13.54
CA ARG A 273 11.81 13.70 -12.87
C ARG A 273 11.58 14.99 -13.65
N LEU A 274 11.04 16.00 -12.99
CA LEU A 274 10.71 17.29 -13.60
C LEU A 274 11.23 18.48 -12.76
N PRO A 275 11.56 19.62 -13.38
CA PRO A 275 11.75 20.86 -12.62
C PRO A 275 10.38 21.41 -12.18
N ALA A 276 10.26 21.94 -10.97
CA ALA A 276 9.05 22.59 -10.46
C ALA A 276 9.40 23.66 -9.40
N PRO A 277 8.51 24.64 -9.13
CA PRO A 277 8.79 25.67 -8.13
C PRO A 277 8.86 25.13 -6.69
N ASP A 278 8.10 24.08 -6.39
CA ASP A 278 8.08 23.35 -5.11
C ASP A 278 8.57 21.90 -5.33
N VAL A 279 8.76 21.16 -4.24
CA VAL A 279 8.97 19.70 -4.32
C VAL A 279 7.63 19.00 -4.38
N TYR A 280 7.42 18.20 -5.42
CA TYR A 280 6.26 17.35 -5.61
C TYR A 280 6.70 15.89 -5.67
N ARG A 281 5.99 15.01 -4.97
CA ARG A 281 6.08 13.56 -5.17
C ARG A 281 4.69 13.01 -5.36
N LEU A 282 4.42 12.55 -6.58
CA LEU A 282 3.15 11.95 -6.96
C LEU A 282 3.36 10.48 -7.28
N GLN A 283 2.62 9.60 -6.62
CA GLN A 283 2.51 8.19 -6.93
C GLN A 283 1.04 7.87 -7.15
N VAL A 284 0.72 7.27 -8.28
CA VAL A 284 -0.63 6.83 -8.63
C VAL A 284 -0.55 5.38 -9.04
N ARG A 285 -1.35 4.55 -8.37
CA ARG A 285 -1.41 3.12 -8.61
C ARG A 285 -2.86 2.69 -8.79
N VAL A 286 -3.11 1.94 -9.86
CA VAL A 286 -4.36 1.20 -10.04
C VAL A 286 -4.02 -0.27 -10.18
N LEU A 287 -4.44 -1.07 -9.21
CA LEU A 287 -4.00 -2.47 -9.07
C LEU A 287 -2.46 -2.55 -9.09
N GLN A 288 -1.88 -3.25 -10.07
CA GLN A 288 -0.44 -3.45 -10.21
C GLN A 288 0.26 -2.35 -11.02
N HIS A 289 -0.51 -1.48 -11.67
CA HIS A 289 0.02 -0.48 -12.58
C HIS A 289 0.28 0.80 -11.82
N GLU A 290 1.52 1.27 -11.87
CA GLU A 290 1.97 2.43 -11.11
C GLU A 290 2.74 3.41 -11.98
N VAL A 291 2.52 4.69 -11.73
CA VAL A 291 3.39 5.77 -12.18
C VAL A 291 3.82 6.56 -10.96
N SER A 292 5.11 6.90 -10.93
CA SER A 292 5.71 7.76 -9.92
C SER A 292 6.46 8.90 -10.60
N VAL A 293 6.16 10.13 -10.19
CA VAL A 293 6.74 11.36 -10.71
C VAL A 293 7.24 12.19 -9.53
N GLU A 294 8.49 12.61 -9.61
CA GLU A 294 9.10 13.54 -8.67
C GLU A 294 9.42 14.84 -9.40
N ALA A 295 9.05 15.97 -8.80
CA ALA A 295 9.49 17.27 -9.28
C ALA A 295 10.10 18.09 -8.16
N ARG A 296 11.09 18.92 -8.50
CA ARG A 296 11.84 19.71 -7.52
C ARG A 296 12.36 21.02 -8.10
N PRO A 297 12.67 22.00 -7.25
CA PRO A 297 13.33 23.24 -7.67
C PRO A 297 14.66 22.95 -8.39
N VAL A 298 14.88 23.68 -9.49
CA VAL A 298 16.16 23.70 -10.21
C VAL A 298 16.57 25.16 -10.37
N GLY A 299 17.56 25.59 -9.59
CA GLY A 299 17.97 26.99 -9.55
C GLY A 299 16.97 27.87 -8.79
N VAL A 300 16.76 29.09 -9.28
CA VAL A 300 15.80 30.03 -8.68
C VAL A 300 14.37 29.53 -8.94
N PRO A 301 13.50 29.43 -7.92
CA PRO A 301 12.10 29.03 -8.11
C PRO A 301 11.41 29.92 -9.14
N ALA A 302 10.90 29.31 -10.20
CA ALA A 302 10.17 30.00 -11.25
C ALA A 302 8.93 29.18 -11.64
N PRO A 303 7.83 29.83 -12.03
CA PRO A 303 6.66 29.12 -12.52
C PRO A 303 7.02 28.30 -13.77
N PRO A 304 6.42 27.11 -13.93
CA PRO A 304 6.69 26.25 -15.08
C PRO A 304 6.26 26.93 -16.38
N ALA A 305 6.97 26.66 -17.47
CA ALA A 305 6.64 27.22 -18.78
C ALA A 305 5.25 26.74 -19.26
N PRO A 306 4.46 27.59 -19.93
CA PRO A 306 3.16 27.19 -20.46
C PRO A 306 3.26 26.00 -21.43
N GLY A 307 2.38 25.02 -21.28
CA GLY A 307 2.35 23.78 -22.07
C GLY A 307 3.40 22.73 -21.66
N SER A 308 4.24 23.00 -20.66
CA SER A 308 5.26 22.06 -20.21
C SER A 308 4.70 20.91 -19.37
N ASP A 309 5.44 19.81 -19.30
CA ASP A 309 5.13 18.67 -18.41
C ASP A 309 5.09 19.09 -16.94
N SER A 310 5.98 20.01 -16.54
CA SER A 310 6.00 20.61 -15.21
C SER A 310 4.72 21.37 -14.90
N GLU A 311 4.18 22.14 -15.86
CA GLU A 311 2.91 22.85 -15.67
C GLU A 311 1.76 21.85 -15.51
N ARG A 312 1.73 20.78 -16.31
CA ARG A 312 0.69 19.74 -16.18
C ARG A 312 0.72 19.09 -14.80
N LEU A 313 1.91 18.75 -14.28
CA LEU A 313 2.05 18.17 -12.95
C LEU A 313 1.59 19.13 -11.85
N VAL A 314 2.02 20.40 -11.90
CA VAL A 314 1.62 21.41 -10.90
C VAL A 314 0.11 21.62 -10.92
N ARG A 315 -0.50 21.78 -12.10
CA ARG A 315 -1.96 21.90 -12.23
C ARG A 315 -2.70 20.68 -11.69
N LEU A 316 -2.18 19.47 -11.93
CA LEU A 316 -2.74 18.27 -11.35
C LEU A 316 -2.65 18.30 -9.82
N ALA A 317 -1.47 18.62 -9.28
CA ALA A 317 -1.27 18.65 -7.83
C ALA A 317 -2.21 19.65 -7.15
N ASP A 318 -2.35 20.84 -7.71
CA ASP A 318 -3.28 21.87 -7.20
C ASP A 318 -4.73 21.37 -7.25
N ALA A 319 -5.17 20.79 -8.38
CA ALA A 319 -6.51 20.23 -8.50
C ALA A 319 -6.78 19.10 -7.48
N LEU A 320 -5.79 18.24 -7.22
CA LEU A 320 -5.92 17.18 -6.22
C LEU A 320 -5.97 17.72 -4.79
N LEU A 321 -5.19 18.77 -4.49
CA LEU A 321 -5.18 19.40 -3.18
C LEU A 321 -6.51 20.11 -2.88
N GLU A 322 -7.19 20.63 -3.91
CA GLU A 322 -8.48 21.30 -3.81
C GLU A 322 -9.69 20.36 -3.63
N LEU A 323 -9.54 19.06 -3.84
CA LEU A 323 -10.64 18.08 -3.68
C LEU A 323 -11.27 18.19 -2.28
N ARG A 324 -12.58 18.03 -2.16
CA ARG A 324 -13.27 17.94 -0.87
C ARG A 324 -14.17 16.72 -0.85
#